data_AF-A0A945USX1-F1
#
_entry.id   AF-A0A945USX1-F1
#
_cell.length_a   1.000
_cell.length_b   1.000
_cell.length_c   1.000
_cell.angle_alpha   90.00
_cell.angle_beta   90.00
_cell.angle_gamma   90.00
#
_symmetry.space_group_name_H-M   'P 1'
#
loop_
_entity.id
_entity.type
_entity.pdbx_description
1 polymer ?
#
loop_
_entity_poly.entity_id
_entity_poly.type
_entity_poly.pdbx_seq_one_letter_code
_entity_poly.pdbx_strand_id
1 'polypeptide(L)' 'MTILEELQWRGLYADCTDLEALTERLAQGPLALYAGFDPTADSLHVGNLVPLLALRRFQDYGHRPIALAGGATGMIGDPS' A
#
# COMPACT_ATOMS: atom_id res chain seq x y z
N MET A 1 -18.49 -5.97 2.71
CA MET A 1 -17.10 -6.35 2.46
C MET A 1 -16.21 -5.16 2.78
N THR A 2 -15.38 -5.24 3.82
CA THR A 2 -14.38 -4.23 4.17
C THR A 2 -13.20 -4.27 3.20
N ILE A 3 -12.35 -3.24 3.20
CA ILE A 3 -11.11 -3.26 2.40
C ILE A 3 -10.21 -4.44 2.78
N LEU A 4 -10.10 -4.79 4.07
CA LEU A 4 -9.28 -5.91 4.52
C LEU A 4 -9.84 -7.25 4.05
N GLU A 5 -11.16 -7.44 4.14
CA GLU A 5 -11.84 -8.63 3.61
C GLU A 5 -11.61 -8.78 2.10
N GLU A 6 -11.66 -7.67 1.33
CA GLU A 6 -11.36 -7.71 -0.11
C GLU A 6 -9.93 -8.15 -0.38
N LEU A 7 -8.95 -7.57 0.33
CA LEU A 7 -7.54 -7.88 0.13
C LEU A 7 -7.24 -9.35 0.46
N GLN A 8 -7.82 -9.87 1.54
CA GLN A 8 -7.70 -11.28 1.91
C GLN A 8 -8.33 -12.20 0.85
N TRP A 9 -9.56 -11.90 0.43
CA TRP A 9 -10.25 -12.69 -0.60
C TRP A 9 -9.47 -12.74 -1.93
N ARG A 10 -8.78 -11.65 -2.29
CA ARG A 10 -7.95 -11.58 -3.50
C ARG A 10 -6.55 -12.19 -3.34
N GLY A 11 -6.16 -12.64 -2.15
CA GLY A 11 -4.80 -13.09 -1.87
C GLY A 11 -3.76 -11.96 -1.90
N LEU A 12 -4.18 -10.72 -1.63
CA LEU A 12 -3.32 -9.52 -1.58
C LEU A 12 -2.91 -9.14 -0.15
N TYR A 13 -3.30 -9.94 0.84
CA TYR A 13 -2.89 -9.79 2.23
C TYR A 13 -1.77 -10.81 2.52
N ALA A 14 -0.60 -10.33 2.91
CA ALA A 14 0.55 -11.18 3.26
C ALA A 14 0.83 -11.17 4.76
N ASP A 15 0.96 -9.98 5.37
CA ASP A 15 1.25 -9.82 6.79
C ASP A 15 0.66 -8.50 7.32
N CYS A 16 0.47 -8.40 8.63
CA CYS A 16 -0.01 -7.20 9.31
C CYS A 16 0.50 -7.15 10.75
N THR A 17 0.96 -5.98 11.19
CA THR A 17 1.49 -5.79 12.54
C THR A 17 0.47 -6.08 13.63
N ASP A 18 -0.78 -5.67 13.42
CA ASP A 18 -1.92 -5.91 14.32
C ASP A 18 -3.22 -5.79 13.51
N LEU A 19 -3.81 -6.93 13.18
CA LEU A 19 -5.01 -6.99 12.34
C LEU A 19 -6.25 -6.45 13.08
N GLU A 20 -6.35 -6.69 14.38
CA GLU A 20 -7.50 -6.29 15.20
C GLU A 20 -7.52 -4.76 15.32
N ALA A 21 -6.41 -4.16 15.72
CA ALA A 21 -6.28 -2.71 15.85
C ALA A 21 -6.48 -1.99 14.51
N LEU A 22 -5.96 -2.54 13.40
CA LEU A 22 -6.16 -1.95 12.07
C LEU A 22 -7.64 -2.01 11.65
N THR A 23 -8.33 -3.12 11.93
CA THR A 23 -9.76 -3.28 11.63
C THR A 23 -10.60 -2.26 12.39
N GLU A 24 -10.36 -2.11 13.69
CA GLU A 24 -11.02 -1.10 14.52
C GLU A 24 -10.75 0.31 14.01
N ARG A 25 -9.49 0.61 13.64
CA ARG A 25 -9.14 1.94 13.14
C ARG A 25 -9.80 2.24 11.80
N LEU A 26 -9.89 1.27 10.88
CA LEU A 26 -10.58 1.44 9.59
C LEU A 26 -12.08 1.71 9.78
N ALA A 27 -12.71 1.11 10.80
CA ALA A 27 -14.11 1.35 11.13
C ALA A 27 -14.39 2.78 11.64
N GLN A 28 -13.39 3.47 12.19
CA GLN A 28 -13.51 4.85 12.68
C GLN A 28 -13.53 5.91 11.55
N GLY A 29 -13.27 5.50 10.30
CA GLY A 29 -13.33 6.37 9.13
C GLY A 29 -12.02 6.46 8.34
N PRO A 30 -11.91 7.43 7.40
CA PRO A 30 -10.79 7.53 6.48
C PRO A 30 -9.42 7.55 7.16
N LEU A 31 -8.45 6.99 6.45
CA LEU A 31 -7.05 6.90 6.85
C LEU A 31 -6.17 7.45 5.75
N ALA A 32 -5.03 8.01 6.13
CA ALA A 32 -3.93 8.19 5.19
C ALA A 32 -3.01 6.97 5.26
N LEU A 33 -2.53 6.52 4.10
CA LEU A 33 -1.59 5.42 3.98
C LEU A 33 -0.59 5.73 2.86
N TYR A 34 0.57 5.07 2.87
CA TYR A 34 1.58 5.26 1.84
C TYR A 34 2.18 3.95 1.35
N ALA A 35 2.72 3.98 0.13
CA ALA A 35 3.67 2.98 -0.37
C ALA A 35 4.84 3.69 -1.05
N GLY A 36 6.05 3.21 -0.81
CA GLY A 36 7.29 3.76 -1.36
C GLY A 36 7.69 3.10 -2.68
N PHE A 37 8.23 3.89 -3.59
CA PHE A 37 8.74 3.44 -4.89
C PHE A 37 10.08 4.13 -5.17
N ASP A 38 11.16 3.36 -5.15
CA ASP A 38 12.49 3.88 -5.47
C ASP A 38 12.73 3.89 -6.98
N PRO A 39 13.33 4.96 -7.54
CA PRO A 39 13.63 5.06 -8.96
C PRO A 39 14.87 4.22 -9.33
N THR A 40 14.72 2.89 -9.36
CA THR A 40 15.79 1.95 -9.72
C THR A 40 15.94 1.73 -11.24
N ALA A 41 14.97 2.24 -12.02
CA ALA A 41 14.96 2.26 -13.48
C ALA A 41 14.25 3.53 -13.98
N ASP A 42 14.29 3.76 -15.30
CA ASP A 42 13.61 4.88 -15.97
C ASP A 42 12.08 4.75 -16.00
N SER A 43 11.56 3.53 -15.78
CA SER A 43 10.14 3.22 -15.71
C SER A 43 9.85 2.18 -14.64
N LEU A 44 8.64 2.27 -14.06
CA LEU A 44 8.05 1.16 -13.32
C LEU A 44 7.70 0.00 -14.27
N HIS A 45 7.59 -1.20 -13.72
CA HIS A 45 7.15 -2.39 -14.44
C HIS A 45 6.06 -3.14 -13.68
N VAL A 46 5.61 -4.28 -14.21
CA VAL A 46 4.49 -5.08 -13.67
C VAL A 46 4.66 -5.45 -12.18
N GLY A 47 5.91 -5.56 -11.70
CA GLY A 47 6.21 -5.87 -10.30
C GLY A 47 5.74 -4.78 -9.33
N ASN A 48 5.68 -3.53 -9.77
CA ASN A 48 5.23 -2.40 -8.95
C ASN A 48 3.70 -2.26 -8.92
N LEU A 49 2.96 -2.99 -9.77
CA LEU A 49 1.51 -2.80 -9.90
C LEU A 49 0.73 -3.27 -8.68
N VAL A 50 1.21 -4.31 -7.98
CA VAL A 50 0.50 -4.84 -6.80
C VAL A 50 0.33 -3.76 -5.71
N PRO A 51 1.41 -3.10 -5.21
CA PRO A 51 1.26 -2.03 -4.24
C PRO A 51 0.55 -0.78 -4.80
N LEU A 52 0.73 -0.43 -6.08
CA LEU A 52 0.01 0.68 -6.71
C LEU A 52 -1.51 0.45 -6.74
N LEU A 53 -1.94 -0.76 -7.13
CA LEU A 53 -3.35 -1.12 -7.17
C LEU A 53 -3.92 -1.28 -5.76
N ALA A 54 -3.12 -1.70 -4.78
CA ALA A 54 -3.54 -1.68 -3.38
C ALA A 54 -3.85 -0.25 -2.93
N LEU A 55 -2.96 0.72 -3.18
CA LEU A 55 -3.24 2.14 -2.91
C LEU A 55 -4.53 2.62 -3.58
N ARG A 56 -4.77 2.23 -4.84
CA ARG A 56 -6.01 2.55 -5.54
C ARG A 56 -7.24 1.95 -4.87
N ARG A 57 -7.20 0.69 -4.43
CA ARG A 57 -8.31 0.05 -3.70
C ARG A 57 -8.62 0.77 -2.40
N PHE A 58 -7.59 1.13 -1.62
CA PHE A 58 -7.81 1.94 -0.42
C PHE A 58 -8.47 3.29 -0.77
N GLN A 59 -8.09 3.92 -1.89
CA GLN A 59 -8.77 5.12 -2.39
C GLN A 59 -10.25 4.89 -2.72
N ASP A 60 -10.58 3.78 -3.40
CA ASP A 60 -11.95 3.40 -3.75
C ASP A 60 -12.83 3.16 -2.51
N TYR A 61 -12.22 2.76 -1.40
CA TYR A 61 -12.85 2.63 -0.08
C TYR A 61 -12.88 3.94 0.73
N GLY A 62 -12.47 5.08 0.14
CA GLY A 62 -12.54 6.40 0.76
C GLY A 62 -11.32 6.81 1.61
N HIS A 63 -10.23 6.04 1.56
CA HIS A 63 -8.98 6.40 2.21
C HIS A 63 -8.12 7.33 1.33
N ARG A 64 -7.07 7.91 1.91
CA ARG A 64 -6.17 8.88 1.27
C ARG A 64 -4.81 8.25 1.01
N PRO A 65 -4.55 7.66 -0.18
CA PRO A 65 -3.25 7.11 -0.49
C PRO A 65 -2.20 8.20 -0.76
N ILE A 66 -0.94 7.86 -0.47
CA ILE A 66 0.24 8.65 -0.76
C ILE A 66 1.23 7.73 -1.49
N ALA A 67 1.43 7.95 -2.79
CA ALA A 67 2.51 7.29 -3.53
C ALA A 67 3.80 8.09 -3.30
N LEU A 68 4.75 7.50 -2.57
CA LEU A 68 5.99 8.18 -2.21
C LEU A 68 7.10 7.81 -3.20
N ALA A 69 7.60 8.81 -3.94
CA ALA A 69 8.77 8.66 -4.78
C ALA A 69 10.05 8.73 -3.92
N GLY A 70 10.81 7.64 -3.90
CA GLY A 70 12.01 7.48 -3.07
C GLY A 70 13.25 8.14 -3.66
N GLY A 71 13.21 9.45 -3.91
CA GLY A 71 14.35 10.17 -4.49
C GLY A 71 15.61 10.12 -3.62
N ALA A 72 15.46 10.07 -2.30
CA ALA A 72 16.58 9.92 -1.36
C ALA A 72 16.98 8.46 -1.15
N THR A 73 16.02 7.57 -0.91
CA THR A 73 16.23 6.13 -0.69
C THR A 73 16.85 5.45 -1.90
N GLY A 74 16.41 5.81 -3.11
CA GLY A 74 16.99 5.33 -4.37
C GLY A 74 18.45 5.73 -4.58
N MET A 75 18.97 6.76 -3.89
CA MET A 75 20.41 7.09 -3.93
C MET A 75 21.25 6.19 -3.01
N ILE A 76 20.64 5.55 -2.01
CA ILE A 76 21.32 4.65 -1.08
C ILE A 76 21.20 3.21 -1.57
N GLY A 77 20.00 2.83 -2.04
CA GLY A 77 19.66 1.46 -2.41
C GLY A 77 19.18 0.65 -1.21
N ASP A 78 18.15 -0.15 -1.43
CA ASP A 78 17.60 -1.08 -0.44
C ASP A 78 18.23 -2.48 -0.66
N PRO A 79 18.86 -3.10 0.37
CA PRO A 79 19.48 -4.42 0.27
C PRO A 79 18.50 -5.59 0.52
N SER A 80 17.22 -5.30 0.78
CA SER A 80 16.21 -6.32 1.11
C SER A 80 15.91 -7.32 -0.01
#